data_AF-A0A368G205-F1
#
_entry.id   AF-A0A368G205-F1
#
_cell.length_a   1.000
_cell.length_b   1.000
_cell.length_c   1.000
_cell.angle_alpha   90.00
_cell.angle_beta   90.00
_cell.angle_gamma   90.00
#
_symmetry.space_group_name_H-M   'P 1'
#
loop_
_entity.id
_entity.type
_entity.pdbx_description
1 polymer ?
#
loop_
_entity_poly.entity_id
_entity_poly.type
_entity_poly.pdbx_seq_one_letter_code
_entity_poly.pdbx_strand_id
1 'polypeptide(L)'
;MPLTDTGSEIVSKARRKYGALLSEYVVTSRPDLTPAQQIERVARLHSIVAYMMHASERDNLYCARMVMMNTGNMAGTLSYDLHVRKF
;
A
#
# COMPACT_ATOMS: atom_id res chain seq x y z
N MET A 1 -2.65 11.54 -11.52
CA MET A 1 -3.90 11.46 -12.31
C MET A 1 -4.91 10.70 -11.46
N PRO A 2 -6.07 11.27 -11.13
CA PRO A 2 -7.08 10.55 -10.35
C PRO A 2 -7.57 9.33 -11.13
N LEU A 3 -8.04 8.31 -10.41
CA LEU A 3 -8.65 7.13 -11.03
C LEU A 3 -9.91 7.54 -11.81
N THR A 4 -10.19 6.84 -12.90
CA THR A 4 -11.52 6.91 -13.55
C THR A 4 -12.59 6.39 -12.59
N ASP A 5 -13.86 6.73 -12.82
CA ASP A 5 -14.97 6.27 -11.98
C ASP A 5 -15.02 4.74 -11.90
N THR A 6 -14.83 4.06 -13.04
CA THR A 6 -14.71 2.60 -13.12
C THR A 6 -13.50 2.09 -12.31
N GLY A 7 -12.36 2.79 -12.36
CA GLY A 7 -11.18 2.44 -11.56
C GLY A 7 -11.46 2.56 -10.06
N SER A 8 -12.13 3.62 -9.65
CA SER A 8 -12.53 3.85 -8.25
C SER A 8 -13.49 2.77 -7.75
N GLU A 9 -14.42 2.32 -8.60
CA GLU A 9 -15.34 1.23 -8.27
C GLU A 9 -14.61 -0.10 -8.08
N ILE A 10 -13.71 -0.47 -9.01
CA ILE A 10 -12.91 -1.69 -8.92
C ILE A 10 -12.08 -1.69 -7.63
N VAL A 11 -11.39 -0.59 -7.34
CA VAL A 11 -10.58 -0.45 -6.11
C VAL A 11 -11.46 -0.57 -4.87
N SER A 12 -12.64 0.07 -4.87
CA SER A 12 -13.58 -0.01 -3.75
C SER A 12 -14.09 -1.43 -3.53
N LYS A 13 -14.38 -2.17 -4.60
CA LYS A 13 -14.79 -3.58 -4.54
C LYS A 13 -13.66 -4.46 -3.99
N ALA A 14 -12.43 -4.25 -4.46
CA ALA A 14 -11.27 -4.96 -3.96
C ALA A 14 -11.04 -4.68 -2.46
N ARG A 15 -11.12 -3.42 -2.03
CA ARG A 15 -10.96 -3.03 -0.62
C ARG A 15 -11.98 -3.72 0.29
N ARG A 16 -13.25 -3.77 -0.13
CA ARG A 16 -14.30 -4.50 0.61
C ARG A 16 -14.01 -6.00 0.68
N LYS A 17 -13.65 -6.62 -0.45
CA LYS A 17 -13.33 -8.06 -0.52
C LYS A 17 -12.19 -8.43 0.42
N TYR A 18 -11.06 -7.73 0.33
CA TYR A 18 -9.88 -8.05 1.14
C TYR A 18 -10.05 -7.67 2.61
N GLY A 19 -10.78 -6.59 2.91
CA GLY A 19 -11.14 -6.26 4.30
C GLY A 19 -12.00 -7.35 4.95
N ALA A 20 -13.00 -7.88 4.23
CA ALA A 20 -13.82 -8.99 4.73
C ALA A 20 -12.99 -10.25 4.96
N LEU A 21 -12.11 -10.61 4.01
CA LEU A 21 -11.24 -11.77 4.13
C LEU A 21 -10.28 -11.66 5.33
N LEU A 22 -9.75 -10.46 5.60
CA LEU A 22 -8.90 -10.23 6.76
C LEU A 22 -9.66 -10.44 8.07
N SER A 23 -10.88 -9.91 8.18
CA SER A 23 -11.74 -10.11 9.34
C SER A 23 -12.07 -11.59 9.56
N GLU A 24 -12.45 -12.30 8.49
CA GLU A 24 -12.72 -13.74 8.54
C GLU A 24 -11.48 -14.53 8.97
N TYR A 25 -10.31 -14.19 8.43
CA TYR A 25 -9.05 -14.80 8.81
C TYR A 25 -8.74 -14.59 10.30
N VAL A 26 -8.96 -13.38 10.83
CA VAL A 26 -8.73 -13.11 12.27
C VAL A 26 -9.67 -13.94 13.13
N VAL A 27 -10.96 -14.02 12.79
CA VAL A 27 -11.95 -14.81 13.54
C VAL A 27 -11.60 -16.29 13.54
N THR A 28 -11.24 -16.84 12.37
CA THR A 28 -10.95 -18.27 12.19
C THR A 28 -9.59 -18.69 12.75
N SER A 29 -8.56 -17.84 12.63
CA SER A 29 -7.20 -18.14 13.11
C SER A 29 -6.99 -17.87 14.60
N ARG A 30 -7.86 -17.05 15.23
CA ARG A 30 -7.75 -16.64 16.64
C ARG A 30 -9.06 -16.85 17.41
N PRO A 31 -9.54 -18.11 17.53
CA PRO A 31 -10.73 -18.43 18.31
C PRO A 31 -10.52 -18.22 19.83
N ASP A 32 -9.26 -18.09 20.27
CA ASP A 32 -8.88 -17.78 21.65
C ASP A 32 -9.24 -16.35 22.07
N LEU A 33 -9.44 -15.45 21.10
CA LEU A 33 -9.75 -14.04 21.36
C LEU A 33 -11.25 -13.81 21.51
N THR A 34 -11.62 -12.91 22.42
CA THR A 34 -12.99 -12.40 22.48
C THR A 34 -13.33 -11.58 21.23
N PRO A 35 -14.61 -11.42 20.86
CA PRO A 35 -15.00 -10.62 19.71
C PRO A 35 -14.45 -9.18 19.74
N ALA A 36 -14.40 -8.56 20.92
CA ALA A 36 -13.83 -7.21 21.08
C ALA A 36 -12.33 -7.18 20.75
N GLN A 37 -11.58 -8.19 21.19
CA GLN A 37 -10.14 -8.31 20.89
C GLN A 37 -9.88 -8.64 19.41
N GLN A 38 -10.76 -9.41 18.77
CA GLN A 38 -10.69 -9.68 17.32
C GLN A 38 -10.90 -8.39 16.52
N ILE A 39 -11.89 -7.57 16.89
CA ILE A 39 -12.13 -6.25 16.27
C ILE A 39 -10.94 -5.32 16.47
N GLU A 40 -10.41 -5.24 17.69
CA GLU A 40 -9.22 -4.43 17.98
C GLU A 40 -8.02 -4.88 17.13
N ARG A 41 -7.82 -6.19 16.99
CA ARG A 41 -6.76 -6.76 16.15
C ARG A 41 -6.92 -6.35 14.69
N VAL A 42 -8.13 -6.45 14.13
CA VAL A 42 -8.42 -6.01 12.75
C VAL A 42 -8.13 -4.52 12.59
N ALA A 43 -8.54 -3.69 13.54
CA ALA A 43 -8.27 -2.25 13.51
C ALA A 43 -6.76 -1.93 13.54
N ARG A 44 -6.00 -2.62 14.41
CA ARG A 44 -4.53 -2.49 14.48
C ARG A 44 -3.85 -2.96 13.19
N LEU A 45 -4.33 -4.02 12.55
CA LEU A 45 -3.78 -4.48 11.28
C LEU A 45 -4.04 -3.47 10.16
N HIS A 46 -5.22 -2.84 10.14
CA HIS A 46 -5.53 -1.77 9.19
C HIS A 46 -4.69 -0.51 9.41
N SER A 47 -4.32 -0.18 10.66
CA SER A 47 -3.54 1.04 10.95
C SER A 47 -2.12 0.98 10.38
N ILE A 48 -1.55 -0.22 10.16
CA ILE A 48 -0.22 -0.43 9.56
C ILE A 48 -0.09 0.27 8.20
N VAL A 49 -1.18 0.33 7.43
CA VAL A 49 -1.17 0.93 6.08
C VAL A 49 -0.69 2.38 6.12
N ALA A 50 -1.13 3.18 7.09
CA ALA A 50 -0.70 4.57 7.20
C ALA A 50 0.81 4.70 7.47
N TYR A 51 1.36 3.82 8.33
CA TYR A 51 2.78 3.80 8.61
C TYR A 51 3.61 3.36 7.39
N MET A 52 3.14 2.36 6.64
CA MET A 52 3.78 1.92 5.40
C MET A 52 3.81 3.03 4.34
N MET A 53 2.70 3.76 4.19
CA MET A 53 2.62 4.90 3.27
C MET A 53 3.62 5.99 3.65
N HIS A 54 3.67 6.36 4.94
CA HIS A 54 4.61 7.38 5.42
C HIS A 54 6.08 6.97 5.22
N ALA A 55 6.42 5.72 5.52
CA ALA A 55 7.76 5.19 5.29
C ALA A 55 8.12 5.21 3.79
N SER A 56 7.19 4.79 2.94
CA SER A 56 7.36 4.78 1.48
C SER A 56 7.54 6.18 0.90
N GLU A 57 6.79 7.18 1.38
CA GLU A 57 6.96 8.58 0.97
C GLU A 57 8.35 9.10 1.34
N ARG A 58 8.82 8.80 2.55
CA ARG A 58 10.16 9.21 3.00
C ARG A 58 11.26 8.58 2.17
N ASP A 59 11.13 7.30 1.84
CA ASP A 59 12.07 6.57 0.98
C ASP A 59 12.07 7.13 -0.44
N ASN A 60 10.88 7.32 -1.04
CA ASN A 60 10.73 7.91 -2.36
C ASN A 60 11.38 9.30 -2.46
N LEU A 61 11.21 10.15 -1.44
CA LEU A 61 11.86 11.46 -1.37
C LEU A 61 13.39 11.35 -1.24
N TYR A 62 13.87 10.37 -0.49
CA TYR A 62 15.30 10.10 -0.38
C TYR A 62 15.89 9.65 -1.72
N CYS A 63 15.27 8.67 -2.37
CA CYS A 63 15.65 8.19 -3.69
C CYS A 63 15.62 9.32 -4.73
N ALA A 64 14.58 10.14 -4.75
CA ALA A 64 14.49 11.31 -5.63
C ALA A 64 15.66 12.29 -5.42
N ARG A 65 16.02 12.59 -4.17
CA ARG A 65 17.19 13.44 -3.87
C ARG A 65 18.49 12.84 -4.37
N MET A 66 18.67 11.54 -4.18
CA MET A 66 19.89 10.86 -4.61
C MET A 66 20.05 10.87 -6.13
N VAL A 67 18.95 10.70 -6.89
CA VAL A 67 18.95 10.87 -8.35
C VAL A 67 19.28 12.30 -8.74
N MET A 68 18.66 13.31 -8.11
CA MET A 68 18.90 14.73 -8.44
C MET A 68 20.34 15.17 -8.16
N MET A 69 20.97 14.65 -7.10
CA MET A 69 22.34 14.97 -6.73
C MET A 69 23.38 14.08 -7.45
N ASN A 70 22.92 13.17 -8.32
CA ASN A 70 23.72 12.10 -8.92
C ASN A 70 24.56 11.34 -7.88
N THR A 71 24.06 11.21 -6.66
CA THR A 71 24.78 10.53 -5.58
C THR A 71 24.86 9.05 -5.93
N GLY A 72 26.09 8.53 -6.01
CA GLY A 72 26.32 7.12 -6.37
C GLY A 72 26.04 6.79 -7.84
N ASN A 73 26.14 7.76 -8.77
CA ASN A 73 25.88 7.58 -10.20
C ASN A 73 24.45 7.10 -10.52
N MET A 74 23.47 7.47 -9.68
CA MET A 74 22.06 7.14 -9.91
C MET A 74 21.36 8.05 -10.93
N ALA A 75 22.03 9.09 -11.43
CA ALA A 75 21.55 9.79 -12.61
C ALA A 75 21.89 8.94 -13.85
N GLY A 76 20.86 8.34 -14.44
CA GLY A 76 20.96 7.51 -15.63
C GLY A 76 19.60 7.32 -16.28
N THR A 77 19.59 6.68 -17.44
CA THR A 77 18.35 6.29 -18.10
C THR A 77 17.66 5.23 -17.24
N LEU A 78 16.42 5.49 -16.78
CA LEU A 78 15.59 4.50 -16.10
C LEU A 78 15.57 3.21 -16.94
N SER A 79 15.64 2.04 -16.29
CA SER A 79 15.48 0.76 -17.00
C SER A 79 14.21 0.80 -17.87
N TYR A 80 14.28 0.19 -19.05
CA TYR A 80 13.20 0.16 -20.03
C TYR A 80 11.86 -0.30 -19.41
N ASP A 81 11.91 -1.14 -18.37
CA ASP A 81 10.76 -1.67 -17.63
C ASP A 81 9.94 -0.62 -16.85
N LEU A 82 10.51 0.57 -16.60
CA LEU A 82 9.84 1.67 -15.89
C LEU A 82 9.21 2.71 -16.84
N HIS A 83 9.29 2.51 -18.16
CA HIS A 83 8.66 3.42 -19.11
C HIS A 83 7.15 3.13 -19.20
N VAL A 84 6.35 3.95 -18.53
CA VAL A 84 4.93 4.09 -18.89
C VAL A 84 4.89 4.64 -20.32
N ARG A 85 4.57 3.79 -21.29
CA ARG A 85 4.37 4.19 -22.69
C ARG A 85 3.34 5.32 -22.72
N LYS A 86 3.75 6.51 -23.13
CA LYS A 86 2.83 7.55 -23.57
C LYS A 86 2.30 7.11 -24.94
N PHE A 87 1.05 6.67 -24.98
CA PHE A 87 0.27 6.66 -26.22
C PHE A 87 -0.24 8.07 -26.48
#